data_AF-A0A0D7AJX8-F1
#
_entry.id   AF-A0A0D7AJX8-F1
#
_cell.length_a   1.000
_cell.length_b   1.000
_cell.length_c   1.000
_cell.angle_alpha   90.00
_cell.angle_beta   90.00
_cell.angle_gamma   90.00
#
_symmetry.space_group_name_H-M   'P 1'
#
loop_
_entity.id
_entity.type
_entity.pdbx_description
1 polymer ?
#
loop_
_entity_poly.entity_id
_entity_poly.type
_entity_poly.pdbx_seq_one_letter_code
_entity_poly.pdbx_strand_id
1 'polypeptide(L)'
;MSVIRAIREKLGVVDPATVLPFLPCNSGQTGYFSYLVSQPRPIPAGSSIISVFNAKHSPSLDAAHKSSVDFKLGYYFSLLHSRVQNDWFGLPRYPDPAEPSYSWQESFTEFIESAIEKIDSSGAIDSVALPFTEIRRLLSIAIGSFLFDDVEVPALVTFSGTENDILAIVAENNSASAVDVVFPPGSVFSCAVWGDPLMEALFTPPGPSDVFMQGYRGDSSPDAFPARTQVKLLWYTLYRALLGYHHSASCGKQSEAVPWAEKIRECVAELQTRLSVDNPWSLLLSLKPT
;
A
#
# COMPACT_ATOMS: atom_id res chain seq x y z
N MET A 1 -11.84 -11.98 -19.95
CA MET A 1 -13.09 -11.24 -19.66
C MET A 1 -12.66 -10.02 -18.85
N SER A 2 -12.87 -8.79 -19.35
CA SER A 2 -12.32 -7.57 -18.74
C SER A 2 -12.69 -7.42 -17.26
N VAL A 3 -11.73 -6.98 -16.44
CA VAL A 3 -11.86 -6.55 -15.03
C VAL A 3 -13.11 -5.69 -14.80
N ILE A 4 -13.50 -4.89 -15.80
CA ILE A 4 -14.71 -4.06 -15.80
C ILE A 4 -16.00 -4.90 -15.69
N ARG A 5 -16.06 -6.10 -16.29
CA ARG A 5 -17.25 -6.97 -16.23
C ARG A 5 -17.37 -7.68 -14.89
N ALA A 6 -16.26 -8.20 -14.34
CA ALA A 6 -16.27 -8.90 -13.04
C ALA A 6 -16.65 -7.95 -11.88
N ILE A 7 -16.21 -6.70 -11.95
CA ILE A 7 -16.52 -5.67 -10.96
C ILE A 7 -17.94 -5.13 -11.13
N ARG A 8 -18.43 -4.96 -12.37
CA ARG A 8 -19.84 -4.62 -12.65
C ARG A 8 -20.82 -5.69 -12.19
N GLU A 9 -20.50 -6.97 -12.43
CA GLU A 9 -21.39 -8.09 -12.08
C GLU A 9 -21.40 -8.41 -10.57
N LYS A 10 -20.29 -8.18 -9.86
CA LYS A 10 -20.19 -8.48 -8.42
C LYS A 10 -20.62 -7.35 -7.47
N LEU A 11 -20.60 -6.09 -7.90
CA LEU A 11 -20.85 -4.95 -7.00
C LEU A 11 -22.09 -4.11 -7.34
N GLY A 12 -22.75 -4.39 -8.46
CA GLY A 12 -24.04 -3.85 -8.87
C GLY A 12 -24.23 -2.34 -8.65
N VAL A 13 -23.99 -1.49 -9.67
CA VAL A 13 -24.76 -0.25 -9.94
C VAL A 13 -24.34 0.50 -11.23
N VAL A 14 -25.36 1.20 -11.72
CA VAL A 14 -25.70 2.19 -12.79
C VAL A 14 -24.66 3.20 -13.32
N ASP A 15 -24.77 3.43 -14.65
CA ASP A 15 -24.49 4.55 -15.59
C ASP A 15 -23.49 5.71 -15.24
N PRO A 16 -22.50 6.06 -16.11
CA PRO A 16 -21.36 6.94 -15.77
C PRO A 16 -21.47 8.41 -16.21
N ALA A 17 -22.64 9.05 -16.16
CA ALA A 17 -22.86 10.34 -16.84
C ALA A 17 -22.36 11.62 -16.12
N THR A 18 -21.60 11.56 -15.02
CA THR A 18 -21.18 12.80 -14.34
C THR A 18 -19.85 12.64 -13.61
N VAL A 19 -18.85 13.45 -13.98
CA VAL A 19 -17.98 14.28 -13.10
C VAL A 19 -16.70 14.72 -13.85
N LEU A 20 -16.36 16.01 -13.68
CA LEU A 20 -15.35 16.82 -14.37
C LEU A 20 -13.91 16.66 -13.79
N PRO A 21 -12.87 17.11 -14.52
CA PRO A 21 -11.46 16.78 -14.27
C PRO A 21 -10.72 17.84 -13.44
N PHE A 22 -9.67 17.44 -12.71
CA PHE A 22 -8.52 18.32 -12.43
C PHE A 22 -7.19 17.55 -12.35
N LEU A 23 -6.12 18.24 -12.74
CA LEU A 23 -4.76 17.84 -13.21
C LEU A 23 -3.64 18.28 -12.22
N PRO A 24 -2.31 18.08 -12.47
CA PRO A 24 -1.59 17.20 -13.41
C PRO A 24 -0.42 16.39 -12.77
N CYS A 25 -0.16 15.18 -13.27
CA CYS A 25 1.21 14.77 -13.53
C CYS A 25 1.25 13.96 -14.83
N ASN A 26 2.14 14.40 -15.73
CA ASN A 26 2.13 14.08 -17.15
C ASN A 26 2.51 12.63 -17.45
N SER A 27 1.55 11.84 -17.92
CA SER A 27 1.67 10.96 -19.10
C SER A 27 0.34 10.22 -19.23
N GLY A 28 -0.35 10.49 -20.35
CA GLY A 28 -1.71 10.05 -20.58
C GLY A 28 -1.85 8.53 -20.57
N GLN A 29 -2.63 8.03 -19.62
CA GLN A 29 -3.61 6.94 -19.71
C GLN A 29 -3.97 6.53 -18.27
N THR A 30 -4.83 7.32 -17.62
CA THR A 30 -5.39 6.93 -16.32
C THR A 30 -6.70 6.20 -16.55
N GLY A 31 -6.65 4.87 -16.49
CA GLY A 31 -7.84 4.04 -16.31
C GLY A 31 -8.49 4.39 -14.97
N TYR A 32 -9.70 4.92 -15.02
CA TYR A 32 -10.44 5.36 -13.83
C TYR A 32 -10.93 4.16 -13.00
N PHE A 33 -10.63 4.14 -11.70
CA PHE A 33 -11.27 3.27 -10.71
C PHE A 33 -12.58 3.89 -10.21
N SER A 34 -13.55 4.10 -11.09
CA SER A 34 -14.85 4.73 -10.75
C SER A 34 -15.79 3.83 -9.90
N TYR A 35 -15.34 2.68 -9.43
CA TYR A 35 -16.21 1.59 -8.98
C TYR A 35 -15.96 1.08 -7.55
N LEU A 36 -15.00 1.64 -6.82
CA LEU A 36 -14.83 1.37 -5.38
C LEU A 36 -15.67 2.34 -4.55
N VAL A 37 -16.90 2.57 -4.99
CA VAL A 37 -17.84 3.42 -4.28
C VAL A 37 -18.53 2.50 -3.28
N SER A 38 -18.34 2.76 -1.98
CA SER A 38 -19.21 2.20 -0.96
C SER A 38 -20.66 2.49 -1.34
N GLN A 39 -21.61 1.63 -0.92
CA GLN A 39 -23.02 1.94 -1.15
C GLN A 39 -23.29 3.37 -0.68
N PRO A 40 -23.93 4.23 -1.51
CA PRO A 40 -24.22 5.60 -1.12
C PRO A 40 -25.09 5.57 0.14
N ARG A 41 -24.46 5.81 1.28
CA ARG A 41 -25.13 5.90 2.57
C ARG A 41 -25.41 7.38 2.82
N PRO A 42 -26.65 7.74 3.18
CA PRO A 42 -26.93 9.10 3.61
C PRO A 42 -26.05 9.42 4.81
N ILE A 43 -25.26 10.48 4.70
CA ILE A 43 -24.46 11.00 5.82
C ILE A 43 -25.46 11.57 6.82
N PRO A 44 -25.51 11.07 8.07
CA PRO A 44 -26.45 11.57 9.06
C PRO A 44 -26.28 13.08 9.25
N ALA A 45 -27.40 13.82 9.38
CA ALA A 45 -27.34 15.24 9.68
C ALA A 45 -26.55 15.49 10.98
N GLY A 46 -25.69 16.52 10.97
CA GLY A 46 -24.78 16.81 12.09
C GLY A 46 -23.49 15.97 12.09
N SER A 47 -23.24 15.13 11.08
CA SER A 47 -21.97 14.39 11.05
C SER A 47 -20.79 15.28 10.66
N SER A 48 -19.66 15.07 11.32
CA SER A 48 -18.37 15.62 10.95
C SER A 48 -17.62 14.64 10.04
N ILE A 49 -17.02 15.16 8.96
CA ILE A 49 -16.14 14.39 8.07
C ILE A 49 -14.73 14.88 8.31
N ILE A 50 -13.88 14.00 8.84
CA ILE A 50 -12.48 14.29 9.17
C ILE A 50 -11.60 13.14 8.69
N SER A 51 -10.28 13.32 8.59
CA SER A 51 -9.39 12.19 8.30
C SER A 51 -9.40 11.17 9.45
N VAL A 52 -9.12 9.92 9.15
CA VAL A 52 -8.95 8.86 10.16
C VAL A 52 -7.86 9.25 11.16
N PHE A 53 -6.76 9.85 10.69
CA PHE A 53 -5.70 10.35 11.56
C PHE A 53 -6.25 11.35 12.59
N ASN A 54 -7.00 12.35 12.13
CA ASN A 54 -7.60 13.36 13.00
C ASN A 54 -8.65 12.76 13.94
N ALA A 55 -9.43 11.77 13.49
CA ALA A 55 -10.38 11.06 14.34
C ALA A 55 -9.65 10.33 15.49
N LYS A 56 -8.59 9.58 15.19
CA LYS A 56 -7.80 8.84 16.19
C LYS A 56 -7.14 9.77 17.22
N HIS A 57 -6.76 10.98 16.82
CA HIS A 57 -6.14 11.97 17.69
C HIS A 57 -7.10 13.00 18.29
N SER A 58 -8.39 12.96 17.91
CA SER A 58 -9.35 13.95 18.40
C SER A 58 -9.56 13.82 19.91
N PRO A 59 -9.54 14.92 20.68
CA PRO A 59 -9.91 14.91 22.08
C PRO A 59 -11.43 14.74 22.29
N SER A 60 -12.25 15.00 21.26
CA SER A 60 -13.71 14.87 21.36
C SER A 60 -14.20 13.43 21.23
N LEU A 61 -13.35 12.51 20.76
CA LEU A 61 -13.69 11.09 20.64
C LEU A 61 -13.12 10.31 21.81
N ASP A 62 -14.00 9.54 22.47
CA ASP A 62 -13.58 8.60 23.50
C ASP A 62 -12.80 7.41 22.90
N ALA A 63 -12.25 6.58 23.79
CA ALA A 63 -11.48 5.41 23.38
C ALA A 63 -12.29 4.41 22.55
N ALA A 64 -13.59 4.25 22.84
CA ALA A 64 -14.44 3.30 22.12
C ALA A 64 -14.68 3.73 20.66
N HIS A 65 -14.87 5.03 20.42
CA HIS A 65 -15.00 5.57 19.06
C HIS A 65 -13.69 5.40 18.27
N LYS A 66 -12.54 5.67 18.89
CA LYS A 66 -11.22 5.48 18.26
C LYS A 66 -10.95 4.02 17.91
N SER A 67 -11.27 3.10 18.83
CA SER A 67 -11.19 1.66 18.56
C SER A 67 -12.15 1.23 17.44
N SER A 68 -13.36 1.78 17.38
CA SER A 68 -14.32 1.50 16.31
C SER A 68 -13.80 1.94 14.94
N VAL A 69 -13.16 3.12 14.85
CA VAL A 69 -12.48 3.59 13.62
C VAL A 69 -11.42 2.59 13.18
N ASP A 70 -10.52 2.21 14.09
CA ASP A 70 -9.38 1.34 13.79
C ASP A 70 -9.84 -0.05 13.35
N PHE A 71 -10.83 -0.62 14.06
CA PHE A 71 -11.42 -1.90 13.70
C PHE A 71 -12.06 -1.86 12.30
N LYS A 72 -12.86 -0.82 12.01
CA LYS A 72 -13.50 -0.66 10.70
C LYS A 72 -12.48 -0.45 9.60
N LEU A 73 -11.39 0.28 9.87
CA LEU A 73 -10.30 0.45 8.93
C LEU A 73 -9.70 -0.91 8.56
N GLY A 74 -9.31 -1.71 9.56
CA GLY A 74 -8.80 -3.07 9.34
C GLY A 74 -9.78 -3.95 8.57
N TYR A 75 -11.06 -3.92 8.95
CA TYR A 75 -12.13 -4.64 8.25
C TYR A 75 -12.26 -4.25 6.78
N TYR A 76 -12.21 -2.95 6.45
CA TYR A 76 -12.30 -2.50 5.06
C TYR A 76 -11.06 -2.88 4.24
N PHE A 77 -9.85 -2.83 4.80
CA PHE A 77 -8.67 -3.36 4.12
C PHE A 77 -8.75 -4.87 3.90
N SER A 78 -9.31 -5.62 4.86
CA SER A 78 -9.57 -7.06 4.68
C SER A 78 -10.50 -7.32 3.51
N LEU A 79 -11.61 -6.57 3.43
CA LEU A 79 -12.55 -6.65 2.31
C LEU A 79 -11.90 -6.25 0.98
N LEU A 80 -11.12 -5.17 0.97
CA LEU A 80 -10.39 -4.71 -0.21
C LEU A 80 -9.48 -5.83 -0.74
N HIS A 81 -8.62 -6.37 0.11
CA HIS A 81 -7.63 -7.37 -0.31
C HIS A 81 -8.22 -8.74 -0.65
N SER A 82 -9.31 -9.13 0.03
CA SER A 82 -9.96 -10.44 -0.21
C SER A 82 -10.98 -10.43 -1.35
N ARG A 83 -11.59 -9.28 -1.67
CA ARG A 83 -12.69 -9.21 -2.65
C ARG A 83 -12.34 -8.45 -3.92
N VAL A 84 -11.30 -7.61 -3.89
CA VAL A 84 -10.85 -6.85 -5.05
C VAL A 84 -9.50 -7.42 -5.47
N GLN A 85 -9.57 -8.42 -6.33
CA GLN A 85 -8.44 -9.18 -6.85
C GLN A 85 -8.36 -9.05 -8.37
N ASN A 86 -7.22 -9.43 -8.94
CA ASN A 86 -6.98 -9.40 -10.38
C ASN A 86 -6.28 -10.67 -10.86
N ASP A 87 -6.30 -10.91 -12.17
CA ASP A 87 -5.65 -12.07 -12.79
C ASP A 87 -4.12 -11.89 -12.91
N TRP A 88 -3.62 -10.66 -12.77
CA TRP A 88 -2.21 -10.31 -12.97
C TRP A 88 -1.72 -9.26 -11.96
N PHE A 89 -0.41 -9.26 -11.71
CA PHE A 89 0.29 -8.34 -10.81
C PHE A 89 0.85 -7.13 -11.55
N GLY A 90 0.93 -5.99 -10.86
CA GLY A 90 1.55 -4.78 -11.39
C GLY A 90 0.68 -3.54 -11.28
N LEU A 91 0.98 -2.53 -12.11
CA LEU A 91 0.23 -1.27 -12.14
C LEU A 91 -1.12 -1.45 -12.83
N PRO A 92 -2.25 -1.02 -12.25
CA PRO A 92 -3.55 -1.12 -12.88
C PRO A 92 -3.63 -0.29 -14.16
N ARG A 93 -4.10 -0.90 -15.24
CA ARG A 93 -4.14 -0.29 -16.57
C ARG A 93 -5.42 -0.70 -17.30
N TYR A 94 -5.89 0.20 -18.18
CA TYR A 94 -6.96 -0.10 -19.12
C TYR A 94 -6.55 0.43 -20.51
N PRO A 95 -6.56 -0.41 -21.57
CA PRO A 95 -6.87 -1.85 -21.55
C PRO A 95 -5.87 -2.67 -20.72
N ASP A 96 -6.21 -3.94 -20.47
CA ASP A 96 -5.30 -4.90 -19.82
C ASP A 96 -3.95 -4.94 -20.58
N PRO A 97 -2.81 -5.14 -19.89
CA PRO A 97 -1.51 -5.16 -20.54
C PRO A 97 -1.42 -6.30 -21.56
N ALA A 98 -0.66 -6.07 -22.64
CA ALA A 98 -0.41 -7.10 -23.65
C ALA A 98 0.36 -8.30 -23.08
N GLU A 99 1.29 -8.02 -22.15
CA GLU A 99 2.10 -9.00 -21.44
C GLU A 99 1.87 -8.83 -19.93
N PRO A 100 0.78 -9.39 -19.37
CA PRO A 100 0.55 -9.38 -17.93
C PRO A 100 1.59 -10.23 -17.19
N SER A 101 2.05 -9.75 -16.02
CA SER A 101 2.87 -10.55 -15.12
C SER A 101 2.00 -11.37 -14.17
N TYR A 102 2.29 -12.66 -14.07
CA TYR A 102 1.61 -13.60 -13.17
C TYR A 102 2.46 -13.96 -11.95
N SER A 103 3.60 -13.27 -11.77
CA SER A 103 4.52 -13.48 -10.66
C SER A 103 4.70 -12.17 -9.91
N TRP A 104 4.36 -12.19 -8.62
CA TRP A 104 4.61 -11.03 -7.77
C TRP A 104 6.09 -10.69 -7.70
N GLN A 105 6.96 -11.70 -7.66
CA GLN A 105 8.41 -11.51 -7.66
C GLN A 105 8.89 -10.74 -8.89
N GLU A 106 8.41 -11.10 -10.08
CA GLU A 106 8.78 -10.41 -11.33
C GLU A 106 8.30 -8.97 -11.33
N SER A 107 7.01 -8.76 -10.99
CA SER A 107 6.40 -7.42 -10.91
C SER A 107 7.13 -6.51 -9.92
N PHE A 108 7.44 -7.02 -8.72
CA PHE A 108 8.12 -6.24 -7.70
C PHE A 108 9.59 -5.95 -8.07
N THR A 109 10.26 -6.89 -8.75
CA THR A 109 11.60 -6.65 -9.30
C THR A 109 11.58 -5.51 -10.33
N GLU A 110 10.61 -5.53 -11.25
CA GLU A 110 10.43 -4.45 -12.23
C GLU A 110 10.17 -3.10 -11.55
N PHE A 111 9.37 -3.08 -10.47
CA PHE A 111 9.13 -1.85 -9.70
C PHE A 111 10.40 -1.25 -9.11
N ILE A 112 11.25 -2.08 -8.48
CA ILE A 112 12.52 -1.63 -7.90
C ILE A 112 13.46 -1.13 -9.00
N GLU A 113 13.67 -1.91 -10.07
CA GLU A 113 14.58 -1.54 -11.15
C GLU A 113 14.13 -0.27 -11.86
N SER A 114 12.82 -0.14 -12.14
CA SER A 114 12.25 1.07 -12.73
C SER A 114 12.45 2.30 -11.85
N ALA A 115 12.36 2.15 -10.51
CA ALA A 115 12.60 3.25 -9.60
C ALA A 115 14.09 3.66 -9.59
N ILE A 116 14.99 2.68 -9.59
CA ILE A 116 16.44 2.94 -9.68
C ILE A 116 16.79 3.63 -11.00
N GLU A 117 16.32 3.10 -12.13
CA GLU A 117 16.57 3.67 -13.46
C GLU A 117 16.08 5.12 -13.57
N LYS A 118 14.89 5.43 -13.02
CA LYS A 118 14.35 6.79 -13.00
C LYS A 118 15.23 7.74 -12.18
N ILE A 119 15.71 7.30 -11.01
CA ILE A 119 16.61 8.13 -10.20
C ILE A 119 17.94 8.32 -10.92
N ASP A 120 18.50 7.25 -11.50
CA ASP A 120 19.78 7.27 -12.20
C ASP A 120 19.73 8.21 -13.43
N SER A 121 18.64 8.14 -14.19
CA SER A 121 18.43 8.95 -15.40
C SER A 121 18.08 10.41 -15.11
N SER A 122 17.60 10.73 -13.90
CA SER A 122 17.17 12.08 -13.55
C SER A 122 18.32 13.09 -13.41
N GLY A 123 19.58 12.61 -13.34
CA GLY A 123 20.75 13.46 -13.09
C GLY A 123 20.78 14.07 -11.69
N ALA A 124 19.83 13.74 -10.80
CA ALA A 124 19.77 14.23 -9.43
C ALA A 124 20.83 13.62 -8.49
N ILE A 125 21.81 12.91 -9.04
CA ILE A 125 22.81 12.11 -8.31
C ILE A 125 23.95 12.96 -7.74
N ASP A 126 24.10 14.22 -8.17
CA ASP A 126 25.32 14.99 -7.90
C ASP A 126 25.59 15.31 -6.41
N SER A 127 24.62 15.11 -5.50
CA SER A 127 24.80 15.42 -4.08
C SER A 127 24.78 14.21 -3.14
N VAL A 128 24.22 13.07 -3.54
CA VAL A 128 23.99 11.94 -2.63
C VAL A 128 24.14 10.59 -3.35
N ALA A 129 25.25 9.90 -3.10
CA ALA A 129 25.44 8.53 -3.59
C ALA A 129 24.46 7.57 -2.91
N LEU A 130 23.62 6.91 -3.72
CA LEU A 130 22.68 5.86 -3.29
C LEU A 130 23.26 4.46 -3.58
N PRO A 131 22.98 3.46 -2.71
CA PRO A 131 23.59 2.14 -2.78
C PRO A 131 22.93 1.20 -3.81
N PHE A 132 22.73 1.63 -5.07
CA PHE A 132 21.98 0.86 -6.08
C PHE A 132 22.57 -0.52 -6.37
N THR A 133 23.90 -0.62 -6.51
CA THR A 133 24.58 -1.91 -6.71
C THR A 133 24.27 -2.90 -5.59
N GLU A 134 24.21 -2.39 -4.36
CA GLU A 134 23.95 -3.23 -3.19
C GLU A 134 22.47 -3.62 -3.10
N ILE A 135 21.54 -2.72 -3.43
CA ILE A 135 20.11 -3.04 -3.53
C ILE A 135 19.90 -4.21 -4.50
N ARG A 136 20.50 -4.16 -5.69
CA ARG A 136 20.40 -5.22 -6.70
C ARG A 136 20.96 -6.56 -6.23
N ARG A 137 22.11 -6.51 -5.54
CA ARG A 137 22.73 -7.71 -4.95
C ARG A 137 21.82 -8.35 -3.91
N LEU A 138 21.25 -7.56 -2.99
CA LEU A 138 20.33 -8.03 -1.96
C LEU A 138 19.02 -8.55 -2.56
N LEU A 139 18.51 -7.89 -3.61
CA LEU A 139 17.30 -8.33 -4.31
C LEU A 139 17.50 -9.70 -4.94
N SER A 140 18.67 -9.92 -5.56
CA SER A 140 19.04 -11.23 -6.12
C SER A 140 19.06 -12.34 -5.05
N ILE A 141 19.53 -12.03 -3.84
CA ILE A 141 19.50 -12.97 -2.69
C ILE A 141 18.06 -13.21 -2.22
N ALA A 142 17.25 -12.16 -2.12
CA ALA A 142 15.85 -12.27 -1.73
C ALA A 142 15.06 -13.15 -2.72
N ILE A 143 15.29 -12.97 -4.02
CA ILE A 143 14.75 -13.81 -5.10
C ILE A 143 15.23 -15.26 -4.96
N GLY A 144 16.53 -15.48 -4.78
CA GLY A 144 17.10 -16.83 -4.62
C GLY A 144 16.63 -17.57 -3.35
N SER A 145 16.09 -16.85 -2.36
CA SER A 145 15.47 -17.40 -1.15
C SER A 145 13.94 -17.49 -1.23
N PHE A 146 13.38 -17.29 -2.43
CA PHE A 146 11.96 -17.35 -2.72
C PHE A 146 11.15 -16.42 -1.82
N LEU A 147 11.68 -15.23 -1.44
CA LEU A 147 11.05 -14.35 -0.45
C LEU A 147 9.66 -13.87 -0.87
N PHE A 148 9.40 -13.78 -2.18
CA PHE A 148 8.17 -13.20 -2.73
C PHE A 148 7.16 -14.23 -3.26
N ASP A 149 7.53 -15.52 -3.30
CA ASP A 149 6.75 -16.60 -3.95
C ASP A 149 5.43 -16.97 -3.23
N ASP A 150 5.27 -16.59 -1.97
CA ASP A 150 4.06 -16.82 -1.17
C ASP A 150 2.91 -15.87 -1.53
N VAL A 151 3.11 -14.94 -2.47
CA VAL A 151 2.07 -14.04 -2.97
C VAL A 151 1.49 -14.61 -4.25
N GLU A 152 0.44 -15.42 -4.09
CA GLU A 152 -0.17 -16.14 -5.22
C GLU A 152 -1.32 -15.35 -5.89
N VAL A 153 -1.99 -14.48 -5.15
CA VAL A 153 -3.20 -13.80 -5.61
C VAL A 153 -3.00 -12.27 -5.59
N PRO A 154 -3.05 -11.58 -6.74
CA PRO A 154 -2.98 -10.12 -6.79
C PRO A 154 -4.18 -9.49 -6.08
N ALA A 155 -3.91 -8.70 -5.05
CA ALA A 155 -4.91 -7.90 -4.35
C ALA A 155 -4.76 -6.43 -4.74
N LEU A 156 -5.85 -5.67 -4.70
CA LEU A 156 -5.75 -4.21 -4.87
C LEU A 156 -5.15 -3.59 -3.61
N VAL A 157 -3.98 -3.00 -3.74
CA VAL A 157 -3.26 -2.32 -2.66
C VAL A 157 -3.29 -0.82 -2.95
N THR A 158 -3.62 0.00 -1.97
CA THR A 158 -3.60 1.47 -2.09
C THR A 158 -2.17 2.00 -2.22
N PHE A 159 -1.22 1.33 -1.57
CA PHE A 159 0.23 1.56 -1.56
C PHE A 159 0.66 2.89 -0.93
N SER A 160 0.11 4.02 -1.37
CA SER A 160 0.38 5.34 -0.80
C SER A 160 -0.68 5.81 0.20
N GLY A 161 -1.82 5.10 0.31
CA GLY A 161 -2.91 5.50 1.18
C GLY A 161 -2.50 5.49 2.65
N THR A 162 -2.64 6.64 3.30
CA THR A 162 -2.41 6.81 4.75
C THR A 162 -3.70 7.12 5.48
N GLU A 163 -3.66 7.14 6.81
CA GLU A 163 -4.80 7.59 7.63
C GLU A 163 -5.24 9.05 7.35
N ASN A 164 -4.39 9.85 6.68
CA ASN A 164 -4.74 11.21 6.27
C ASN A 164 -5.60 11.23 4.99
N ASP A 165 -5.45 10.21 4.15
CA ASP A 165 -6.15 10.07 2.87
C ASP A 165 -7.52 9.40 3.02
N ILE A 166 -7.74 8.74 4.17
CA ILE A 166 -8.95 8.01 4.49
C ILE A 166 -9.82 8.86 5.41
N LEU A 167 -11.12 8.90 5.15
CA LEU A 167 -12.07 9.73 5.89
C LEU A 167 -12.83 8.92 6.93
N ALA A 168 -13.05 9.51 8.10
CA ALA A 168 -13.99 9.05 9.10
C ALA A 168 -15.22 9.98 9.11
N ILE A 169 -16.41 9.38 9.08
CA ILE A 169 -17.68 10.07 9.28
C ILE A 169 -18.07 9.84 10.73
N VAL A 170 -18.09 10.89 11.53
CA VAL A 170 -18.40 10.85 12.96
C VAL A 170 -19.72 11.56 13.18
N ALA A 171 -20.75 10.83 13.57
CA ALA A 171 -22.02 11.44 13.92
C ALA A 171 -22.00 12.02 15.35
N GLU A 172 -22.76 13.10 15.58
CA GLU A 172 -22.86 13.81 16.87
C GLU A 172 -23.45 12.97 18.01
N ASN A 173 -24.24 11.95 17.69
CA ASN A 173 -24.81 11.03 18.66
C ASN A 173 -23.74 10.02 19.10
N ASN A 174 -22.90 10.42 20.07
CA ASN A 174 -21.79 9.73 20.78
C ASN A 174 -21.94 8.21 21.05
N SER A 175 -22.26 7.42 20.04
CA SER A 175 -22.40 5.98 20.05
C SER A 175 -21.31 5.42 19.15
N ALA A 176 -20.52 4.48 19.65
CA ALA A 176 -19.36 3.95 18.90
C ALA A 176 -19.75 3.31 17.54
N SER A 177 -21.01 2.90 17.37
CA SER A 177 -21.56 2.42 16.09
C SER A 177 -21.74 3.51 15.04
N ALA A 178 -21.72 4.79 15.43
CA ALA A 178 -22.01 5.94 14.58
C ALA A 178 -20.77 6.54 13.88
N VAL A 179 -19.64 5.83 13.91
CA VAL A 179 -18.45 6.20 13.13
C VAL A 179 -18.31 5.29 11.92
N ASP A 180 -18.27 5.83 10.70
CA ASP A 180 -17.99 5.06 9.47
C ASP A 180 -16.65 5.47 8.86
N VAL A 181 -16.06 4.62 8.02
CA VAL A 181 -14.79 4.88 7.33
C VAL A 181 -15.02 4.82 5.83
N VAL A 182 -14.47 5.80 5.10
CA VAL A 182 -14.64 5.97 3.67
C VAL A 182 -13.28 6.14 3.01
N PHE A 183 -13.10 5.49 1.86
CA PHE A 183 -11.89 5.51 1.05
C PHE A 183 -12.16 6.38 -0.20
N PRO A 184 -11.79 7.67 -0.21
CA PRO A 184 -12.02 8.53 -1.36
C PRO A 184 -11.17 8.06 -2.55
N PRO A 185 -11.77 7.61 -3.67
CA PRO A 185 -11.00 6.90 -4.69
C PRO A 185 -9.86 7.72 -5.31
N GLY A 186 -10.10 9.02 -5.54
CA GLY A 186 -9.12 9.93 -6.14
C GLY A 186 -7.90 10.23 -5.26
N SER A 187 -8.00 10.02 -3.95
CA SER A 187 -6.88 10.20 -3.01
C SER A 187 -6.18 8.87 -2.77
N VAL A 188 -6.95 7.86 -2.33
CA VAL A 188 -6.41 6.60 -1.82
C VAL A 188 -5.84 5.70 -2.93
N PHE A 189 -6.44 5.69 -4.12
CA PHE A 189 -6.01 4.77 -5.20
C PHE A 189 -5.13 5.43 -6.27
N SER A 190 -4.59 6.62 -5.99
CA SER A 190 -3.73 7.37 -6.93
C SER A 190 -2.42 6.64 -7.27
N CYS A 191 -1.93 5.79 -6.36
CA CYS A 191 -0.75 4.95 -6.57
C CYS A 191 -1.07 3.46 -6.37
N ALA A 192 -2.32 3.05 -6.58
CA ALA A 192 -2.73 1.68 -6.33
C ALA A 192 -2.00 0.66 -7.22
N VAL A 193 -1.79 -0.54 -6.69
CA VAL A 193 -1.15 -1.67 -7.40
C VAL A 193 -1.96 -2.96 -7.23
N TRP A 194 -1.84 -3.87 -8.19
CA TRP A 194 -2.20 -5.28 -8.02
C TRP A 194 -0.98 -6.00 -7.44
N GLY A 195 -0.99 -6.30 -6.15
CA GLY A 195 0.21 -6.73 -5.44
C GLY A 195 -0.04 -7.46 -4.12
N ASP A 196 1.02 -7.55 -3.33
CA ASP A 196 0.99 -8.10 -1.97
C ASP A 196 0.31 -7.11 -1.01
N PRO A 197 -0.77 -7.48 -0.30
CA PRO A 197 -1.40 -6.68 0.75
C PRO A 197 -0.44 -6.02 1.76
N LEU A 198 0.69 -6.67 2.05
CA LEU A 198 1.71 -6.13 2.96
C LEU A 198 2.38 -4.85 2.42
N MET A 199 2.16 -4.52 1.14
CA MET A 199 2.57 -3.25 0.58
C MET A 199 1.73 -2.06 1.07
N GLU A 200 0.67 -2.22 1.87
CA GLU A 200 0.00 -1.02 2.40
C GLU A 200 0.92 -0.20 3.31
N ALA A 201 0.82 1.13 3.22
CA ALA A 201 1.60 2.03 4.08
C ALA A 201 1.28 1.81 5.57
N LEU A 202 0.04 1.40 5.89
CA LEU A 202 -0.39 1.10 7.26
C LEU A 202 0.35 -0.09 7.90
N PHE A 203 0.96 -0.98 7.11
CA PHE A 203 1.76 -2.07 7.63
C PHE A 203 3.22 -1.67 7.93
N THR A 204 3.65 -0.46 7.53
CA THR A 204 4.99 0.03 7.85
C THR A 204 5.06 0.58 9.29
N PRO A 205 6.23 0.52 9.97
CA PRO A 205 6.38 0.99 11.34
C PRO A 205 5.78 2.39 11.56
N PRO A 206 5.02 2.63 12.65
CA PRO A 206 4.86 1.77 13.84
C PRO A 206 4.00 0.52 13.64
N GLY A 207 3.38 0.37 12.46
CA GLY A 207 2.49 -0.75 12.13
C GLY A 207 1.06 -0.51 12.60
N PRO A 208 0.14 -1.42 12.22
CA PRO A 208 -1.25 -1.35 12.62
C PRO A 208 -1.40 -1.66 14.12
N SER A 209 -2.45 -1.13 14.74
CA SER A 209 -2.80 -1.52 16.11
C SER A 209 -3.39 -2.92 16.18
N ASP A 210 -3.46 -3.48 17.39
CA ASP A 210 -4.15 -4.76 17.62
C ASP A 210 -5.63 -4.71 17.20
N VAL A 211 -6.28 -3.55 17.40
CA VAL A 211 -7.69 -3.36 17.06
C VAL A 211 -7.88 -3.34 15.54
N PHE A 212 -6.98 -2.69 14.81
CA PHE A 212 -6.94 -2.80 13.35
C PHE A 212 -6.74 -4.25 12.93
N MET A 213 -5.79 -4.96 13.54
CA MET A 213 -5.47 -6.34 13.16
C MET A 213 -6.63 -7.30 13.44
N GLN A 214 -7.40 -7.09 14.51
CA GLN A 214 -8.65 -7.80 14.77
C GLN A 214 -9.66 -7.60 13.64
N GLY A 215 -9.85 -6.35 13.19
CA GLY A 215 -10.71 -6.06 12.04
C GLY A 215 -10.19 -6.68 10.75
N TYR A 216 -8.87 -6.70 10.56
CA TYR A 216 -8.22 -7.17 9.33
C TYR A 216 -8.25 -8.71 9.19
N ARG A 217 -7.96 -9.45 10.26
CA ARG A 217 -7.84 -10.91 10.26
C ARG A 217 -9.13 -11.64 10.65
N GLY A 218 -10.07 -10.95 11.29
CA GLY A 218 -11.21 -11.58 11.96
C GLY A 218 -10.76 -12.48 13.12
N ASP A 219 -11.52 -13.54 13.40
CA ASP A 219 -11.30 -14.44 14.54
C ASP A 219 -10.13 -15.44 14.33
N SER A 220 -9.41 -15.36 13.21
CA SER A 220 -8.39 -16.32 12.80
C SER A 220 -6.93 -15.82 12.96
N SER A 221 -6.33 -16.13 14.11
CA SER A 221 -4.88 -16.39 14.33
C SER A 221 -3.84 -15.23 14.23
N PRO A 222 -2.57 -15.50 14.62
CA PRO A 222 -1.88 -15.10 15.86
C PRO A 222 -1.22 -13.70 15.83
N ASP A 223 -0.94 -13.12 17.00
CA ASP A 223 -0.57 -11.69 17.19
C ASP A 223 0.70 -11.17 16.49
N ALA A 224 1.62 -12.04 16.03
CA ALA A 224 2.91 -11.61 15.48
C ALA A 224 3.07 -11.84 13.97
N PHE A 225 3.66 -10.87 13.26
CA PHE A 225 4.13 -11.05 11.89
C PHE A 225 5.35 -11.99 11.87
N PRO A 226 5.33 -13.08 11.07
CA PRO A 226 6.50 -13.93 10.88
C PRO A 226 7.73 -13.15 10.41
N ALA A 227 8.93 -13.67 10.67
CA ALA A 227 10.19 -13.02 10.26
C ALA A 227 10.22 -12.71 8.75
N ARG A 228 9.63 -13.57 7.91
CA ARG A 228 9.44 -13.36 6.47
C ARG A 228 8.80 -12.02 6.15
N THR A 229 7.70 -11.75 6.85
CA THR A 229 6.88 -10.58 6.65
C THR A 229 7.67 -9.31 7.00
N GLN A 230 8.49 -9.37 8.05
CA GLN A 230 9.35 -8.23 8.41
C GLN A 230 10.36 -7.90 7.30
N VAL A 231 11.00 -8.90 6.69
CA VAL A 231 11.94 -8.68 5.58
C VAL A 231 11.21 -8.13 4.34
N LYS A 232 10.01 -8.64 4.02
CA LYS A 232 9.17 -8.07 2.95
C LYS A 232 8.80 -6.60 3.22
N LEU A 233 8.41 -6.28 4.45
CA LEU A 233 8.07 -4.91 4.84
C LEU A 233 9.27 -3.96 4.67
N LEU A 234 10.50 -4.43 4.91
CA LEU A 234 11.71 -3.65 4.61
C LEU A 234 11.87 -3.39 3.11
N TRP A 235 11.63 -4.39 2.27
CA TRP A 235 11.63 -4.22 0.81
C TRP A 235 10.57 -3.23 0.34
N TYR A 236 9.35 -3.31 0.85
CA TYR A 236 8.26 -2.39 0.50
C TYR A 236 8.53 -0.97 1.02
N THR A 237 9.17 -0.83 2.18
CA THR A 237 9.64 0.45 2.71
C THR A 237 10.76 1.04 1.86
N LEU A 238 11.71 0.23 1.43
CA LEU A 238 12.78 0.63 0.51
C LEU A 238 12.20 1.14 -0.81
N TYR A 239 11.24 0.41 -1.40
CA TYR A 239 10.58 0.84 -2.63
C TYR A 239 9.88 2.20 -2.47
N ARG A 240 9.11 2.40 -1.40
CA ARG A 240 8.53 3.70 -1.07
C ARG A 240 9.57 4.80 -0.93
N ALA A 241 10.68 4.53 -0.26
CA ALA A 241 11.75 5.50 -0.06
C ALA A 241 12.43 5.89 -1.39
N LEU A 242 12.60 4.94 -2.32
CA LEU A 242 13.09 5.23 -3.67
C LEU A 242 12.13 6.16 -4.42
N LEU A 243 10.82 5.90 -4.38
CA LEU A 243 9.82 6.77 -5.01
C LEU A 243 9.78 8.17 -4.38
N GLY A 244 9.84 8.26 -3.05
CA GLY A 244 9.90 9.52 -2.31
C GLY A 244 11.14 10.32 -2.68
N TYR A 245 12.31 9.68 -2.73
CA TYR A 245 13.55 10.30 -3.18
C TYR A 245 13.42 10.86 -4.61
N HIS A 246 12.96 10.02 -5.56
CA HIS A 246 12.77 10.42 -6.95
C HIS A 246 11.82 11.62 -7.08
N HIS A 247 10.71 11.62 -6.34
CA HIS A 247 9.74 12.71 -6.35
C HIS A 247 10.35 14.02 -5.85
N SER A 248 10.97 14.00 -4.66
CA SER A 248 11.61 15.18 -4.06
C SER A 248 12.71 15.75 -4.97
N ALA A 249 13.54 14.87 -5.53
CA ALA A 249 14.61 15.24 -6.46
C ALA A 249 14.06 15.88 -7.74
N SER A 250 13.04 15.26 -8.37
CA SER A 250 12.44 15.75 -9.61
C SER A 250 11.74 17.11 -9.44
N CYS A 251 11.27 17.42 -8.23
CA CYS A 251 10.69 18.73 -7.90
C CYS A 251 11.74 19.77 -7.47
N GLY A 252 13.04 19.46 -7.51
CA GLY A 252 14.11 20.35 -7.09
C GLY A 252 14.14 20.60 -5.57
N LYS A 253 13.50 19.74 -4.79
CA LYS A 253 13.37 19.88 -3.33
C LYS A 253 14.43 19.07 -2.60
N GLN A 254 15.69 19.50 -2.72
CA GLN A 254 16.84 18.74 -2.19
C GLN A 254 16.72 18.44 -0.69
N SER A 255 16.21 19.39 0.12
CA SER A 255 16.00 19.19 1.55
C SER A 255 15.01 18.08 1.88
N GLU A 256 14.01 17.85 1.02
CA GLU A 256 13.04 16.77 1.17
C GLU A 256 13.59 15.42 0.63
N ALA A 257 14.65 15.44 -0.19
CA ALA A 257 15.28 14.22 -0.72
C ALA A 257 16.24 13.56 0.29
N VAL A 258 16.88 14.35 1.16
CA VAL A 258 17.86 13.85 2.15
C VAL A 258 17.25 12.79 3.10
N PRO A 259 16.08 13.00 3.73
CA PRO A 259 15.49 11.99 4.62
C PRO A 259 15.16 10.68 3.89
N TRP A 260 14.76 10.75 2.62
CA TRP A 260 14.52 9.55 1.82
C TRP A 260 15.80 8.79 1.50
N ALA A 261 16.90 9.50 1.20
CA ALA A 261 18.20 8.87 0.99
C ALA A 261 18.72 8.18 2.26
N GLU A 262 18.56 8.82 3.41
CA GLU A 262 18.85 8.20 4.70
C GLU A 262 18.00 6.95 4.90
N LYS A 263 16.69 7.03 4.63
CA LYS A 263 15.79 5.89 4.75
C LYS A 263 16.16 4.72 3.84
N ILE A 264 16.61 5.00 2.61
CA ILE A 264 17.12 3.99 1.68
C ILE A 264 18.33 3.28 2.30
N ARG A 265 19.29 4.03 2.87
CA ARG A 265 20.48 3.43 3.49
C ARG A 265 20.15 2.61 4.73
N GLU A 266 19.23 3.08 5.57
CA GLU A 266 18.74 2.32 6.73
C GLU A 266 18.15 0.98 6.29
N CYS A 267 17.27 0.99 5.28
CA CYS A 267 16.65 -0.23 4.77
C CYS A 267 17.71 -1.18 4.19
N VAL A 268 18.69 -0.66 3.44
CA VAL A 268 19.79 -1.48 2.90
C VAL A 268 20.64 -2.08 4.00
N ALA A 269 21.01 -1.31 5.02
CA ALA A 269 21.78 -1.82 6.15
C ALA A 269 21.03 -2.92 6.92
N GLU A 270 19.74 -2.72 7.20
CA GLU A 270 18.92 -3.73 7.87
C GLU A 270 18.72 -4.97 6.98
N LEU A 271 18.47 -4.80 5.68
CA LEU A 271 18.38 -5.92 4.73
C LEU A 271 19.70 -6.69 4.66
N GLN A 272 20.85 -6.01 4.67
CA GLN A 272 22.15 -6.66 4.80
C GLN A 272 22.22 -7.49 6.08
N THR A 273 21.89 -6.93 7.24
CA THR A 273 21.92 -7.69 8.50
C THR A 273 21.00 -8.91 8.46
N ARG A 274 19.79 -8.78 7.92
CA ARG A 274 18.80 -9.88 7.88
C ARG A 274 19.18 -10.95 6.86
N LEU A 275 19.74 -10.56 5.71
CA LEU A 275 20.07 -11.48 4.61
C LEU A 275 21.52 -12.01 4.66
N SER A 276 22.42 -11.41 5.45
CA SER A 276 23.85 -11.77 5.54
C SER A 276 24.20 -12.71 6.68
N VAL A 277 23.25 -13.19 7.50
CA VAL A 277 23.56 -14.19 8.53
C VAL A 277 24.12 -15.43 7.84
N ASP A 278 25.22 -15.98 8.37
CA ASP A 278 26.12 -17.05 7.87
C ASP A 278 25.46 -18.38 7.41
N ASN A 279 24.14 -18.41 7.26
CA ASN A 279 23.41 -19.44 6.57
C ASN A 279 22.11 -18.87 5.96
N PRO A 280 22.04 -18.57 4.64
CA PRO A 280 20.79 -18.17 3.99
C PRO A 280 19.68 -19.24 4.15
N TRP A 281 20.06 -20.49 4.48
CA TRP A 281 19.11 -21.56 4.80
C TRP A 281 18.50 -21.46 6.20
N SER A 282 19.05 -20.69 7.14
CA SER A 282 18.45 -20.49 8.47
C SER A 282 17.18 -19.64 8.41
N LEU A 283 17.14 -18.67 7.49
CA LEU A 283 15.90 -18.03 7.06
C LEU A 283 14.97 -19.09 6.45
N LEU A 284 15.37 -19.83 5.42
CA LEU A 284 14.50 -20.86 4.82
C LEU A 284 13.94 -21.90 5.80
N LEU A 285 14.69 -22.25 6.86
CA LEU A 285 14.22 -23.17 7.93
C LEU A 285 13.26 -22.51 8.94
N SER A 286 13.33 -21.18 9.13
CA SER A 286 12.36 -20.40 9.93
C SER A 286 11.19 -19.85 9.11
N LEU A 287 11.26 -20.00 7.78
CA LEU A 287 10.31 -19.48 6.79
C LEU A 287 9.38 -20.55 6.19
N LYS A 288 9.52 -21.83 6.56
CA LYS A 288 8.54 -22.85 6.16
C LYS A 288 7.21 -22.57 6.89
N PRO A 289 6.08 -22.51 6.17
CA PRO A 289 4.78 -22.54 6.82
C PRO A 289 4.65 -23.90 7.53
N THR A 290 4.41 -23.88 8.84
CA THR A 290 3.86 -25.03 9.57
C THR A 290 2.45 -25.31 9.09
#